data_AF-A0A7V6HHJ8-F1
#
_entry.id   AF-A0A7V6HHJ8-F1
#
_cell.length_a   1.000
_cell.length_b   1.000
_cell.length_c   1.000
_cell.angle_alpha   90.00
_cell.angle_beta   90.00
_cell.angle_gamma   90.00
#
_symmetry.space_group_name_H-M   'P 1'
#
loop_
_entity.id
_entity.type
_entity.pdbx_description
1 polymer ?
#
loop_
_entity_poly.entity_id
_entity_poly.type
_entity_poly.pdbx_seq_one_letter_code
_entity_poly.pdbx_strand_id
1 'polypeptide(L)'
;MKRWIILLVVLPLAGVCFAEMDSNQVMRVRKKLRQWGGESYRTVDSRYADLMGFLKRENLTLEDILPEVEWMAITANDNQDPDKQDAPRGNWDGVCNQMLVLLGRTQDKRWLPFIERMALTAHTEHNRLDAVRVHIVSCGFDSFPFLKRMVALQPDDMGGEEGLPMQSLMLEWFLMHMSERELSEEQKKELNGYFLARALSTTNASAMVQADEFLQRSLPAYTNSRQRLYLAGKQNMHDMTGQMDGHFAPIKAELEKLPPSDLTDLRDSFP
;
A
#
# COMPACT_ATOMS: atom_id res chain seq x y z
N MET A 1 -51.31 13.30 -30.45
CA MET A 1 -50.23 12.74 -31.29
C MET A 1 -48.96 13.61 -31.26
N LYS A 2 -48.35 13.87 -30.10
CA LYS A 2 -47.10 14.68 -30.01
C LYS A 2 -46.04 14.16 -29.03
N ARG A 3 -46.31 13.08 -28.27
CA ARG A 3 -45.37 12.54 -27.26
C ARG A 3 -44.56 11.30 -27.70
N TRP A 4 -44.89 10.71 -28.84
CA TRP A 4 -44.21 9.51 -29.34
C TRP A 4 -43.04 9.79 -30.31
N ILE A 5 -42.94 11.01 -30.83
CA ILE A 5 -41.89 11.37 -31.80
C ILE A 5 -40.54 11.62 -31.11
N ILE A 6 -40.53 12.06 -29.85
CA ILE A 6 -39.28 12.32 -29.11
C ILE A 6 -38.58 11.00 -28.74
N LEU A 7 -39.32 9.93 -28.45
CA LEU A 7 -38.72 8.63 -28.11
C LEU A 7 -38.04 7.95 -29.32
N LEU A 8 -38.55 8.20 -30.54
CA LEU A 8 -38.01 7.61 -31.78
C LEU A 8 -36.78 8.34 -32.33
N VAL A 9 -36.49 9.57 -31.90
CA VAL A 9 -35.29 10.33 -32.32
C VAL A 9 -34.11 10.12 -31.37
N VAL A 10 -34.34 9.74 -30.11
CA VAL A 10 -33.27 9.49 -29.13
C VAL A 10 -32.66 8.08 -29.26
N LEU A 11 -33.45 7.08 -29.68
CA LEU A 11 -32.99 5.71 -29.86
C LEU A 11 -31.91 5.52 -30.96
N PRO A 12 -32.00 6.18 -32.13
CA PRO A 12 -30.94 6.14 -33.15
C PRO A 12 -29.67 6.86 -32.69
N LEU A 13 -29.79 7.96 -31.94
CA LEU A 13 -28.63 8.69 -31.40
C LEU A 13 -27.87 7.85 -30.37
N ALA A 14 -28.57 7.15 -29.48
CA ALA A 14 -27.94 6.18 -28.59
C ALA A 14 -27.28 5.04 -29.37
N GLY A 15 -27.98 4.46 -30.35
CA GLY A 15 -27.45 3.37 -31.19
C GLY A 15 -26.22 3.76 -32.02
N VAL A 16 -26.17 4.99 -32.54
CA VAL A 16 -25.01 5.53 -33.25
C VAL A 16 -23.87 5.80 -32.27
N CYS A 17 -24.11 6.39 -31.10
CA CYS A 17 -23.06 6.56 -30.08
C CYS A 17 -22.50 5.23 -29.57
N PHE A 18 -23.32 4.18 -29.44
CA PHE A 18 -22.86 2.83 -29.07
C PHE A 18 -22.07 2.15 -30.19
N ALA A 19 -22.49 2.29 -31.46
CA ALA A 19 -21.76 1.78 -32.61
C ALA A 19 -20.43 2.51 -32.85
N GLU A 20 -20.38 3.81 -32.57
CA GLU A 20 -19.17 4.65 -32.66
C GLU A 20 -18.21 4.40 -31.48
N MET A 21 -18.75 4.07 -30.30
CA MET A 21 -17.95 3.57 -29.17
C MET A 21 -17.32 2.20 -29.46
N ASP A 22 -18.04 1.29 -30.12
CA ASP A 22 -17.50 -0.04 -30.46
C ASP A 22 -16.61 0.01 -31.72
N SER A 23 -16.57 1.10 -32.51
CA SER A 23 -15.63 1.27 -33.62
C SER A 23 -14.30 1.91 -33.18
N ASN A 24 -14.28 2.69 -32.10
CA ASN A 24 -13.07 3.30 -31.55
C ASN A 24 -12.28 2.32 -30.65
N GLN A 25 -11.06 1.98 -31.06
CA GLN A 25 -10.19 1.03 -30.34
C GLN A 25 -9.89 1.48 -28.89
N VAL A 26 -9.64 2.78 -28.66
CA VAL A 26 -9.40 3.34 -27.32
C VAL A 26 -10.62 3.13 -26.41
N MET A 27 -11.83 3.33 -26.95
CA MET A 27 -13.06 3.13 -26.18
C MET A 27 -13.30 1.65 -25.85
N ARG A 28 -13.00 0.74 -26.78
CA ARG A 28 -13.03 -0.71 -26.52
C ARG A 28 -12.04 -1.11 -25.43
N VAL A 29 -10.80 -0.59 -25.49
CA VAL A 29 -9.76 -0.84 -24.45
C VAL A 29 -10.26 -0.34 -23.09
N ARG A 30 -10.73 0.90 -22.98
CA ARG A 30 -11.26 1.47 -21.72
C ARG A 30 -12.43 0.67 -21.17
N LYS A 31 -13.36 0.22 -22.03
CA LYS A 31 -14.48 -0.65 -21.65
C LYS A 31 -13.98 -1.99 -21.11
N LYS A 32 -13.00 -2.60 -21.77
CA LYS A 32 -12.39 -3.86 -21.31
C LYS A 32 -11.65 -3.70 -19.98
N LEU A 33 -10.88 -2.64 -19.81
CA LEU A 33 -10.17 -2.33 -18.56
C LEU A 33 -11.14 -2.10 -17.40
N ARG A 34 -12.25 -1.39 -17.62
CA ARG A 34 -13.30 -1.19 -16.61
C ARG A 34 -13.98 -2.51 -16.22
N GLN A 35 -14.29 -3.37 -17.19
CA GLN A 35 -14.84 -4.70 -16.91
C GLN A 35 -13.84 -5.54 -16.08
N TRP A 36 -12.58 -5.53 -16.49
CA TRP A 36 -11.51 -6.25 -15.83
C TRP A 36 -11.28 -5.79 -14.37
N GLY A 37 -11.30 -4.48 -14.13
CA GLY A 37 -11.17 -3.88 -12.80
C GLY A 37 -12.40 -4.06 -11.89
N GLY A 38 -13.60 -4.22 -12.46
CA GLY A 38 -14.85 -4.38 -11.72
C GLY A 38 -15.23 -5.81 -11.35
N GLU A 39 -14.56 -6.82 -11.93
CA GLU A 39 -14.87 -8.24 -11.68
C GLU A 39 -14.16 -8.76 -10.42
N SER A 40 -14.87 -8.77 -9.28
CA SER A 40 -14.33 -9.25 -7.99
C SER A 40 -14.42 -10.78 -7.78
N TYR A 41 -15.19 -11.50 -8.59
CA TYR A 41 -15.50 -12.92 -8.38
C TYR A 41 -14.57 -13.88 -9.16
N ARG A 42 -13.63 -13.35 -9.96
CA ARG A 42 -12.69 -14.15 -10.77
C ARG A 42 -11.26 -13.98 -10.27
N THR A 43 -10.48 -15.06 -10.30
CA THR A 43 -9.04 -15.03 -9.95
C THR A 43 -8.29 -14.03 -10.85
N VAL A 44 -7.25 -13.38 -10.31
CA VAL A 44 -6.43 -12.41 -11.05
C VAL A 44 -5.87 -13.02 -12.35
N ASP A 45 -5.43 -14.29 -12.30
CA ASP A 45 -4.87 -14.97 -13.47
C ASP A 45 -5.90 -15.23 -14.56
N SER A 46 -7.12 -15.65 -14.20
CA SER A 46 -8.20 -15.81 -15.17
C SER A 46 -8.58 -14.48 -15.85
N ARG A 47 -8.64 -13.39 -15.07
CA ARG A 47 -8.94 -12.06 -15.60
C ARG A 47 -7.82 -11.55 -16.51
N TYR A 48 -6.57 -11.79 -16.14
CA TYR A 48 -5.42 -11.43 -16.97
C TYR A 48 -5.40 -12.20 -18.29
N ALA A 49 -5.67 -13.51 -18.27
CA ALA A 49 -5.80 -14.31 -19.48
C ALA A 49 -6.89 -13.76 -20.43
N ASP A 50 -8.03 -13.34 -19.87
CA ASP A 50 -9.12 -12.70 -20.64
C ASP A 50 -8.69 -11.35 -21.25
N LEU A 51 -7.87 -10.57 -20.55
CA LEU A 51 -7.29 -9.33 -21.08
C LEU A 51 -6.32 -9.63 -22.23
N MET A 52 -5.37 -10.56 -22.04
CA MET A 52 -4.41 -10.94 -23.08
C MET A 52 -5.11 -11.51 -24.32
N GLY A 53 -6.18 -12.29 -24.13
CA GLY A 53 -7.01 -12.78 -25.22
C GLY A 53 -7.73 -11.66 -25.98
N PHE A 54 -8.16 -10.59 -25.30
CA PHE A 54 -8.72 -9.40 -25.94
C PHE A 54 -7.64 -8.64 -26.73
N LEU A 55 -6.48 -8.37 -26.14
CA LEU A 55 -5.40 -7.65 -26.80
C LEU A 55 -4.96 -8.35 -28.09
N LYS A 56 -4.82 -9.68 -28.04
CA LYS A 56 -4.52 -10.49 -29.23
C LYS A 56 -5.57 -10.33 -30.35
N ARG A 57 -6.86 -10.26 -30.01
CA ARG A 57 -7.93 -10.05 -31.01
C ARG A 57 -7.93 -8.65 -31.61
N GLU A 58 -7.52 -7.66 -30.82
CA GLU A 58 -7.41 -6.26 -31.24
C GLU A 58 -6.06 -5.92 -31.90
N ASN A 59 -5.17 -6.91 -32.04
CA ASN A 59 -3.79 -6.73 -32.52
C ASN A 59 -3.03 -5.68 -31.70
N LEU A 60 -3.18 -5.75 -30.38
CA LEU A 60 -2.53 -4.90 -29.39
C LEU A 60 -1.60 -5.71 -28.49
N THR A 61 -0.60 -5.05 -27.93
CA THR A 61 0.26 -5.50 -26.83
C THR A 61 -0.21 -4.91 -25.51
N LEU A 62 0.42 -5.32 -24.40
CA LEU A 62 0.15 -4.70 -23.11
C LEU A 62 0.68 -3.26 -23.08
N GLU A 63 1.83 -3.04 -23.71
CA GLU A 63 2.50 -1.75 -23.85
C GLU A 63 1.62 -0.73 -24.56
N ASP A 64 0.89 -1.16 -25.59
CA ASP A 64 0.00 -0.30 -26.38
C ASP A 64 -1.17 0.26 -25.57
N ILE A 65 -1.53 -0.36 -24.44
CA ILE A 65 -2.67 0.06 -23.62
C ILE A 65 -2.27 0.73 -22.30
N LEU A 66 -0.97 0.85 -22.01
CA LEU A 66 -0.52 1.42 -20.73
C LEU A 66 -0.95 2.88 -20.51
N PRO A 67 -1.01 3.77 -21.53
CA PRO A 67 -1.58 5.11 -21.35
C PRO A 67 -3.03 5.07 -20.85
N GLU A 68 -3.83 4.14 -21.35
CA GLU A 68 -5.23 3.94 -20.93
C GLU A 68 -5.32 3.32 -19.53
N VAL A 69 -4.37 2.47 -19.15
CA VAL A 69 -4.25 1.93 -17.80
C VAL A 69 -3.94 3.05 -16.80
N GLU A 70 -2.95 3.90 -17.06
CA GLU A 70 -2.64 5.06 -16.23
C GLU A 70 -3.84 6.00 -16.12
N TRP A 71 -4.42 6.38 -17.26
CA TRP A 71 -5.59 7.26 -17.30
C TRP A 71 -6.76 6.71 -16.46
N MET A 72 -7.01 5.40 -16.55
CA MET A 72 -8.06 4.74 -15.79
C MET A 72 -7.71 4.69 -14.30
N ALA A 73 -6.45 4.48 -13.92
CA ALA A 73 -6.00 4.49 -12.53
C ALA A 73 -6.24 5.84 -11.87
N ILE A 74 -5.84 6.93 -12.55
CA ILE A 74 -6.07 8.32 -12.11
C ILE A 74 -7.56 8.58 -11.98
N THR A 75 -8.33 8.31 -13.04
CA THR A 75 -9.79 8.56 -13.04
C THR A 75 -10.50 7.78 -11.95
N ALA A 76 -10.10 6.53 -11.71
CA ALA A 76 -10.68 5.70 -10.67
C ALA A 76 -10.33 6.24 -9.28
N ASN A 77 -9.09 6.64 -9.03
CA ASN A 77 -8.70 7.30 -7.79
C ASN A 77 -9.52 8.57 -7.56
N ASP A 78 -9.58 9.48 -8.54
CA ASP A 78 -10.29 10.76 -8.41
C ASP A 78 -11.80 10.59 -8.19
N ASN A 79 -12.39 9.46 -8.60
CA ASN A 79 -13.80 9.15 -8.35
C ASN A 79 -14.05 8.50 -6.98
N GLN A 80 -13.00 8.24 -6.21
CA GLN A 80 -13.09 7.85 -4.80
C GLN A 80 -13.01 9.04 -3.86
N ASP A 81 -12.75 10.25 -4.37
CA ASP A 81 -12.70 11.46 -3.58
C ASP A 81 -14.04 11.68 -2.84
N PRO A 82 -14.07 11.66 -1.50
CA PRO A 82 -15.30 11.83 -0.74
C PRO A 82 -15.94 13.21 -0.95
N ASP A 83 -15.18 14.22 -1.37
CA ASP A 83 -15.68 15.57 -1.64
C ASP A 83 -16.37 15.68 -3.01
N LYS A 84 -16.19 14.69 -3.89
CA LYS A 84 -16.72 14.67 -5.25
C LYS A 84 -18.11 14.02 -5.30
N GLN A 85 -19.11 14.80 -4.91
CA GLN A 85 -20.51 14.34 -4.80
C GLN A 85 -21.14 13.87 -6.13
N ASP A 86 -20.59 14.30 -7.27
CA ASP A 86 -21.06 13.95 -8.62
C ASP A 86 -20.28 12.78 -9.25
N ALA A 87 -19.36 12.14 -8.50
CA ALA A 87 -18.64 10.97 -8.98
C ALA A 87 -19.62 9.85 -9.41
N PRO A 88 -19.41 9.21 -10.57
CA PRO A 88 -20.29 8.12 -11.00
C PRO A 88 -20.22 6.98 -9.97
N ARG A 89 -21.34 6.29 -9.70
CA ARG A 89 -21.31 5.14 -8.79
C ARG A 89 -20.56 3.96 -9.41
N GLY A 90 -19.70 3.31 -8.64
CA GLY A 90 -18.96 2.13 -9.08
C GLY A 90 -17.93 1.64 -8.05
N ASN A 91 -17.39 0.44 -8.28
CA ASN A 91 -16.25 -0.08 -7.52
C ASN A 91 -14.94 0.54 -8.03
N TRP A 92 -14.74 1.82 -7.75
CA TRP A 92 -13.55 2.54 -8.21
C TRP A 92 -12.27 2.10 -7.51
N ASP A 93 -12.37 1.64 -6.26
CA ASP A 93 -11.25 1.08 -5.52
C ASP A 93 -10.68 -0.14 -6.24
N GLY A 94 -11.52 -1.12 -6.56
CA GLY A 94 -11.12 -2.29 -7.34
C GLY A 94 -10.58 -1.93 -8.73
N VAL A 95 -11.14 -0.92 -9.41
CA VAL A 95 -10.61 -0.50 -10.71
C VAL A 95 -9.21 0.09 -10.59
N CYS A 96 -8.98 1.03 -9.66
CA CYS A 96 -7.69 1.68 -9.47
C CYS A 96 -6.61 0.65 -9.12
N ASN A 97 -6.91 -0.19 -8.13
CA ASN A 97 -6.09 -1.30 -7.67
C ASN A 97 -5.58 -2.18 -8.82
N GLN A 98 -6.51 -2.60 -9.67
CA GLN A 98 -6.22 -3.51 -10.76
C GLN A 98 -5.36 -2.80 -11.83
N MET A 99 -5.59 -1.51 -12.12
CA MET A 99 -4.71 -0.75 -13.02
C MET A 99 -3.28 -0.66 -12.47
N LEU A 100 -3.10 -0.41 -11.17
CA LEU A 100 -1.79 -0.42 -10.53
C LEU A 100 -1.09 -1.78 -10.70
N VAL A 101 -1.81 -2.89 -10.51
CA VAL A 101 -1.29 -4.25 -10.72
C VAL A 101 -0.85 -4.47 -12.17
N LEU A 102 -1.58 -3.97 -13.17
CA LEU A 102 -1.15 -4.07 -14.58
C LEU A 102 0.14 -3.29 -14.84
N LEU A 103 0.25 -2.07 -14.31
CA LEU A 103 1.48 -1.29 -14.43
C LEU A 103 2.65 -2.05 -13.78
N GLY A 104 2.46 -2.60 -12.59
CA GLY A 104 3.47 -3.39 -11.88
C GLY A 104 3.91 -4.66 -12.61
N ARG A 105 3.00 -5.32 -13.33
CA ARG A 105 3.33 -6.50 -14.17
C ARG A 105 4.29 -6.18 -15.31
N THR A 106 4.34 -4.93 -15.77
CA THR A 106 5.30 -4.53 -16.81
C THR A 106 6.71 -4.30 -16.25
N GLN A 107 6.83 -4.04 -14.94
CA GLN A 107 8.07 -3.60 -14.28
C GLN A 107 8.73 -2.39 -14.96
N ASP A 108 7.95 -1.61 -15.74
CA ASP A 108 8.46 -0.48 -16.49
C ASP A 108 8.63 0.72 -15.56
N LYS A 109 9.90 1.09 -15.35
CA LYS A 109 10.29 2.16 -14.43
C LYS A 109 9.76 3.54 -14.83
N ARG A 110 9.26 3.73 -16.06
CA ARG A 110 8.60 4.98 -16.49
C ARG A 110 7.38 5.34 -15.65
N TRP A 111 6.73 4.35 -15.04
CA TRP A 111 5.54 4.55 -14.21
C TRP A 111 5.84 4.86 -12.74
N LEU A 112 7.10 4.77 -12.30
CA LEU A 112 7.45 4.99 -10.89
C LEU A 112 6.98 6.35 -10.35
N PRO A 113 7.13 7.49 -11.08
CA PRO A 113 6.62 8.77 -10.58
C PRO A 113 5.10 8.79 -10.35
N PHE A 114 4.35 8.01 -11.13
CA PHE A 114 2.91 7.84 -10.92
C PHE A 114 2.64 6.92 -9.72
N ILE A 115 3.31 5.78 -9.64
CA ILE A 115 3.17 4.78 -8.57
C ILE A 115 3.52 5.41 -7.20
N GLU A 116 4.64 6.11 -7.09
CA GLU A 116 5.06 6.80 -5.85
C GLU A 116 4.03 7.85 -5.41
N ARG A 117 3.48 8.61 -6.37
CA ARG A 117 2.41 9.58 -6.09
C ARG A 117 1.17 8.87 -5.55
N MET A 118 0.74 7.79 -6.17
CA MET A 118 -0.40 6.99 -5.73
C MET A 118 -0.22 6.43 -4.32
N ALA A 119 0.97 5.93 -4.00
CA ALA A 119 1.30 5.48 -2.65
C ALA A 119 1.15 6.59 -1.58
N LEU A 120 1.41 7.84 -1.95
CA LEU A 120 1.33 8.98 -1.05
C LEU A 120 -0.05 9.63 -0.98
N THR A 121 -0.77 9.69 -2.11
CA THR A 121 -1.94 10.58 -2.25
C THR A 121 -3.24 9.87 -2.62
N ALA A 122 -3.25 8.55 -2.82
CA ALA A 122 -4.50 7.87 -3.14
C ALA A 122 -5.55 8.04 -2.02
N HIS A 123 -6.83 8.07 -2.39
CA HIS A 123 -7.91 8.34 -1.43
C HIS A 123 -8.18 7.17 -0.48
N THR A 124 -7.90 5.94 -0.92
CA THR A 124 -8.04 4.73 -0.10
C THR A 124 -6.69 4.16 0.26
N GLU A 125 -6.60 3.56 1.46
CA GLU A 125 -5.40 2.87 1.88
C GLU A 125 -5.08 1.64 1.02
N HIS A 126 -6.09 0.93 0.53
CA HIS A 126 -5.92 -0.20 -0.38
C HIS A 126 -5.11 0.21 -1.63
N ASN A 127 -5.44 1.35 -2.24
CA ASN A 127 -4.69 1.84 -3.41
C ASN A 127 -3.28 2.32 -3.04
N ARG A 128 -3.09 2.90 -1.85
CA ARG A 128 -1.74 3.25 -1.36
C ARG A 128 -0.89 2.00 -1.16
N LEU A 129 -1.42 0.98 -0.50
CA LEU A 129 -0.77 -0.30 -0.24
C LEU A 129 -0.36 -0.98 -1.55
N ASP A 130 -1.26 -1.06 -2.52
CA ASP A 130 -0.96 -1.73 -3.79
C ASP A 130 0.00 -0.92 -4.66
N ALA A 131 0.00 0.42 -4.57
CA ALA A 131 1.05 1.23 -5.17
C ALA A 131 2.43 0.92 -4.54
N VAL A 132 2.52 0.76 -3.22
CA VAL A 132 3.77 0.34 -2.54
C VAL A 132 4.21 -1.05 -3.01
N ARG A 133 3.30 -2.02 -3.09
CA ARG A 133 3.61 -3.38 -3.60
C ARG A 133 4.11 -3.33 -5.05
N VAL A 134 3.46 -2.55 -5.89
CA VAL A 134 3.84 -2.37 -7.29
C VAL A 134 5.23 -1.73 -7.40
N HIS A 135 5.55 -0.76 -6.54
CA HIS A 135 6.90 -0.21 -6.45
C HIS A 135 7.92 -1.29 -6.08
N ILE A 136 7.64 -2.10 -5.05
CA ILE A 136 8.51 -3.20 -4.62
C ILE A 136 8.78 -4.18 -5.76
N VAL A 137 7.74 -4.61 -6.47
CA VAL A 137 7.87 -5.54 -7.60
C VAL A 137 8.66 -4.94 -8.76
N SER A 138 8.52 -3.64 -9.00
CA SER A 138 9.19 -2.95 -10.12
C SER A 138 10.66 -2.62 -9.85
N CYS A 139 11.01 -2.43 -8.58
CA CYS A 139 12.34 -1.93 -8.18
C CYS A 139 13.17 -2.97 -7.41
N GLY A 140 12.56 -3.99 -6.81
CA GLY A 140 13.26 -4.89 -5.89
C GLY A 140 13.94 -4.09 -4.77
N PHE A 141 15.23 -4.36 -4.54
CA PHE A 141 16.06 -3.65 -3.56
C PHE A 141 16.13 -2.13 -3.78
N ASP A 142 16.03 -1.64 -5.02
CA ASP A 142 16.02 -0.20 -5.33
C ASP A 142 14.80 0.53 -4.71
N SER A 143 13.86 -0.21 -4.12
CA SER A 143 12.74 0.36 -3.34
C SER A 143 13.16 0.97 -2.01
N PHE A 144 14.34 0.63 -1.48
CA PHE A 144 14.77 1.06 -0.14
C PHE A 144 14.62 2.58 0.11
N PRO A 145 15.11 3.49 -0.77
CA PRO A 145 15.01 4.94 -0.51
C PRO A 145 13.57 5.44 -0.49
N PHE A 146 12.68 4.82 -1.28
CA PHE A 146 11.27 5.16 -1.33
C PHE A 146 10.54 4.65 -0.09
N LEU A 147 10.72 3.38 0.28
CA LEU A 147 10.06 2.79 1.46
C LEU A 147 10.50 3.47 2.76
N LYS A 148 11.78 3.81 2.89
CA LYS A 148 12.29 4.57 4.04
C LYS A 148 11.59 5.93 4.16
N ARG A 149 11.36 6.62 3.03
CA ARG A 149 10.64 7.89 3.00
C ARG A 149 9.16 7.72 3.36
N MET A 150 8.52 6.67 2.85
CA MET A 150 7.13 6.34 3.18
C MET A 150 6.95 6.15 4.68
N VAL A 151 7.81 5.36 5.32
CA VAL A 151 7.78 5.16 6.77
C VAL A 151 7.94 6.49 7.52
N ALA A 152 8.88 7.35 7.10
CA ALA A 152 9.09 8.65 7.72
C ALA A 152 7.89 9.60 7.59
N LEU A 153 7.08 9.45 6.54
CA LEU A 153 5.91 10.28 6.27
C LEU A 153 4.61 9.74 6.89
N GLN A 154 4.58 8.49 7.34
CA GLN A 154 3.39 7.91 7.96
C GLN A 154 3.13 8.56 9.32
N PRO A 155 2.00 9.27 9.50
CA PRO A 155 1.70 9.91 10.77
C PRO A 155 1.31 8.87 11.83
N ASP A 156 1.63 9.13 13.09
CA ASP A 156 1.47 8.18 14.21
C ASP A 156 0.00 7.89 14.58
N ASP A 157 -0.94 8.68 14.05
CA ASP A 157 -2.38 8.62 14.28
C ASP A 157 -3.14 7.76 13.25
N MET A 158 -2.48 7.25 12.21
CA MET A 158 -3.05 6.29 11.25
C MET A 158 -3.21 4.87 11.83
N GLY A 159 -3.01 4.66 13.13
CA GLY A 159 -3.13 3.35 13.76
C GLY A 159 -4.56 2.96 14.12
N GLY A 160 -5.46 3.03 13.13
CA GLY A 160 -6.60 2.12 13.06
C GLY A 160 -6.18 0.79 12.43
N GLU A 161 -7.08 -0.19 12.36
CA GLU A 161 -6.83 -1.47 11.66
C GLU A 161 -6.37 -1.27 10.20
N GLU A 162 -6.77 -0.15 9.60
CA GLU A 162 -6.49 0.18 8.21
C GLU A 162 -4.99 0.42 7.96
N GLY A 163 -4.26 1.16 8.81
CA GLY A 163 -2.83 1.53 8.63
C GLY A 163 -1.82 0.37 8.72
N LEU A 164 -2.26 -0.75 9.31
CA LEU A 164 -1.41 -1.87 9.69
C LEU A 164 -0.79 -2.65 8.52
N PRO A 165 -1.51 -2.93 7.43
CA PRO A 165 -0.98 -3.73 6.33
C PRO A 165 0.19 -3.05 5.61
N MET A 166 0.16 -1.71 5.46
CA MET A 166 1.23 -0.98 4.78
C MET A 166 2.50 -0.94 5.59
N GLN A 167 2.38 -0.63 6.89
CA GLN A 167 3.53 -0.64 7.79
C GLN A 167 4.11 -2.05 7.90
N SER A 168 3.27 -3.08 8.08
CA SER A 168 3.71 -4.48 8.15
C SER A 168 4.47 -4.91 6.89
N LEU A 169 3.93 -4.59 5.69
CA LEU A 169 4.60 -4.88 4.42
C LEU A 169 6.00 -4.28 4.35
N MET A 170 6.15 -3.01 4.75
CA MET A 170 7.46 -2.33 4.72
C MET A 170 8.43 -2.92 5.75
N LEU A 171 7.95 -3.21 6.97
CA LEU A 171 8.76 -3.82 8.02
C LEU A 171 9.26 -5.21 7.62
N GLU A 172 8.39 -6.06 7.06
CA GLU A 172 8.76 -7.37 6.55
C GLU A 172 9.78 -7.27 5.43
N TRP A 173 9.59 -6.33 4.50
CA TRP A 173 10.53 -6.06 3.43
C TRP A 173 11.91 -5.68 3.99
N PHE A 174 11.99 -4.75 4.95
CA PHE A 174 13.26 -4.38 5.58
C PHE A 174 13.92 -5.58 6.28
N LEU A 175 13.16 -6.36 7.05
CA LEU A 175 13.69 -7.53 7.77
C LEU A 175 14.28 -8.58 6.81
N MET A 176 13.61 -8.84 5.70
CA MET A 176 14.10 -9.74 4.65
C MET A 176 15.47 -9.26 4.14
N HIS A 177 15.57 -8.00 3.73
CA HIS A 177 16.81 -7.45 3.15
C HIS A 177 17.92 -7.19 4.17
N MET A 178 17.60 -7.00 5.46
CA MET A 178 18.59 -7.05 6.53
C MET A 178 19.21 -8.44 6.67
N SER A 179 18.39 -9.49 6.55
CA SER A 179 18.81 -10.89 6.69
C SER A 179 19.65 -11.38 5.51
N GLU A 180 19.32 -10.93 4.29
CA GLU A 180 20.04 -11.24 3.05
C GLU A 180 21.38 -10.49 2.92
N ARG A 181 21.70 -9.63 3.91
CA ARG A 181 22.91 -8.79 3.96
C ARG A 181 23.00 -7.79 2.80
N GLU A 182 21.86 -7.41 2.23
CA GLU A 182 21.81 -6.41 1.17
C GLU A 182 21.93 -4.98 1.72
N LEU A 183 21.49 -4.76 2.96
CA LEU A 183 21.65 -3.48 3.66
C LEU A 183 23.05 -3.35 4.30
N SER A 184 23.66 -2.17 4.14
CA SER A 184 24.90 -1.81 4.85
C SER A 184 24.67 -1.71 6.35
N GLU A 185 25.73 -1.83 7.15
CA GLU A 185 25.63 -1.69 8.60
C GLU A 185 25.12 -0.29 9.01
N GLU A 186 25.49 0.75 8.26
CA GLU A 186 24.98 2.11 8.45
C GLU A 186 23.47 2.19 8.18
N GLN A 187 22.98 1.55 7.10
CA GLN A 187 21.56 1.52 6.77
C GLN A 187 20.76 0.74 7.82
N LYS A 188 21.28 -0.40 8.28
CA LYS A 188 20.69 -1.18 9.39
C LYS A 188 20.63 -0.34 10.66
N LYS A 189 21.72 0.34 10.98
CA LYS A 189 21.83 1.20 12.16
C LYS A 189 20.82 2.34 12.08
N GLU A 190 20.69 2.99 10.93
CA GLU A 190 19.75 4.07 10.71
C GLU A 190 18.29 3.60 10.86
N LEU A 191 17.91 2.47 10.23
CA LEU A 191 16.57 1.90 10.36
C LEU A 191 16.24 1.55 11.81
N ASN A 192 17.15 0.85 12.49
CA ASN A 192 16.97 0.48 13.90
C ASN A 192 16.86 1.72 14.79
N GLY A 193 17.67 2.75 14.55
CA GLY A 193 17.59 4.03 15.26
C GLY A 193 16.24 4.73 15.04
N TYR A 194 15.76 4.77 13.80
CA TYR A 194 14.46 5.34 13.46
C TYR A 194 13.30 4.63 14.17
N PHE A 195 13.23 3.29 14.10
CA PHE A 195 12.15 2.53 14.74
C PHE A 195 12.24 2.55 16.26
N LEU A 196 13.45 2.60 16.82
CA LEU A 196 13.66 2.80 18.25
C LEU A 196 13.12 4.17 18.69
N ALA A 197 13.48 5.25 18.00
CA ALA A 197 12.98 6.58 18.30
C ALA A 197 11.45 6.65 18.20
N ARG A 198 10.88 6.07 17.14
CA ARG A 198 9.43 6.01 16.92
C ARG A 198 8.69 5.25 18.02
N ALA A 199 9.18 4.06 18.41
CA ALA A 199 8.60 3.29 19.51
C ALA A 199 8.60 4.10 20.83
N LEU A 200 9.68 4.86 21.06
CA LEU A 200 9.83 5.67 22.25
C LEU A 200 9.02 6.99 22.22
N SER A 201 8.63 7.50 21.05
CA SER A 201 7.85 8.74 20.92
C SER A 201 6.36 8.52 20.75
N THR A 202 5.94 7.44 20.10
CA THR A 202 4.54 7.22 19.76
C THR A 202 3.68 6.92 21.01
N THR A 203 2.39 7.24 20.90
CA THR A 203 1.34 6.84 21.86
C THR A 203 0.38 5.81 21.26
N ASN A 204 0.62 5.36 20.03
CA ASN A 204 -0.19 4.35 19.36
C ASN A 204 0.25 2.93 19.74
N ALA A 205 -0.64 2.17 20.38
CA ALA A 205 -0.35 0.83 20.86
C ALA A 205 0.14 -0.12 19.75
N SER A 206 -0.55 -0.15 18.61
CA SER A 206 -0.21 -1.07 17.52
C SER A 206 1.15 -0.73 16.88
N ALA A 207 1.41 0.56 16.66
CA ALA A 207 2.70 1.02 16.15
C ALA A 207 3.86 0.67 17.12
N MET A 208 3.63 0.73 18.44
CA MET A 208 4.62 0.31 19.44
C MET A 208 4.92 -1.19 19.36
N VAL A 209 3.88 -2.03 19.26
CA VAL A 209 4.04 -3.49 19.15
C VAL A 209 4.82 -3.85 17.89
N GLN A 210 4.45 -3.29 16.74
CA GLN A 210 5.16 -3.55 15.48
C GLN A 210 6.63 -3.10 15.54
N ALA A 211 6.92 -1.97 16.18
CA ALA A 211 8.29 -1.52 16.35
C ALA A 211 9.08 -2.43 17.31
N ASP A 212 8.49 -2.91 18.41
CA ASP A 212 9.11 -3.91 19.31
C ASP A 212 9.44 -5.21 18.55
N GLU A 213 8.49 -5.73 17.78
CA GLU A 213 8.68 -6.94 16.98
C GLU A 213 9.78 -6.78 15.94
N PHE A 214 9.81 -5.65 15.23
CA PHE A 214 10.87 -5.34 14.28
C PHE A 214 12.23 -5.29 14.98
N LEU A 215 12.36 -4.49 16.04
CA LEU A 215 13.61 -4.30 16.77
C LEU A 215 14.12 -5.59 17.41
N GLN A 216 13.23 -6.43 17.94
CA GLN A 216 13.60 -7.74 18.49
C GLN A 216 14.22 -8.65 17.41
N ARG A 217 13.72 -8.59 16.18
CA ARG A 217 14.20 -9.40 15.06
C ARG A 217 15.43 -8.81 14.39
N SER A 218 15.57 -7.48 14.39
CA SER A 218 16.60 -6.76 13.64
C SER A 218 17.82 -6.36 14.47
N LEU A 219 17.69 -6.29 15.80
CA LEU A 219 18.71 -5.80 16.73
C LEU A 219 18.82 -6.72 17.95
N PRO A 220 19.73 -7.72 17.96
CA PRO A 220 19.84 -8.68 19.07
C PRO A 220 20.00 -8.03 20.46
N ALA A 221 20.76 -6.93 20.54
CA ALA A 221 20.97 -6.15 21.76
C ALA A 221 19.69 -5.50 22.33
N TYR A 222 18.62 -5.39 21.53
CA TYR A 222 17.33 -4.83 21.96
C TYR A 222 16.60 -5.73 22.95
N THR A 223 16.74 -7.05 22.81
CA THR A 223 15.99 -8.04 23.60
C THR A 223 16.07 -7.77 25.10
N ASN A 224 17.28 -7.48 25.59
CA ASN A 224 17.57 -7.17 27.00
C ASN A 224 18.08 -5.72 27.13
N SER A 225 17.32 -4.77 26.60
CA SER A 225 17.69 -3.35 26.64
C SER A 225 16.86 -2.54 27.64
N ARG A 226 17.45 -1.44 28.13
CA ARG A 226 16.75 -0.44 28.94
C ARG A 226 15.59 0.21 28.18
N GLN A 227 15.74 0.38 26.87
CA GLN A 227 14.72 0.96 26.01
C GLN A 227 13.50 0.04 25.86
N ARG A 228 13.72 -1.28 25.73
CA ARG A 228 12.62 -2.24 25.73
C ARG A 228 11.91 -2.31 27.08
N LEU A 229 12.65 -2.28 28.19
CA LEU A 229 12.05 -2.18 29.53
C LEU A 229 11.23 -0.89 29.69
N TYR A 230 11.78 0.25 29.24
CA TYR A 230 11.05 1.53 29.27
C TYR A 230 9.78 1.49 28.41
N LEU A 231 9.87 0.92 27.19
CA LEU A 231 8.72 0.73 26.30
C LEU A 231 7.65 -0.13 26.98
N ALA A 232 8.05 -1.24 27.61
CA ALA A 232 7.16 -2.10 28.36
C ALA A 232 6.56 -1.38 29.59
N GLY A 233 7.23 -0.39 30.15
CA GLY A 233 6.70 0.47 31.21
C GLY A 233 5.56 1.41 30.77
N LYS A 234 5.35 1.62 29.46
CA LYS A 234 4.31 2.49 28.90
C LYS A 234 2.91 1.84 28.81
N GLN A 235 2.68 0.69 29.45
CA GLN A 235 1.42 -0.06 29.44
C GLN A 235 0.16 0.79 29.73
N ASN A 236 0.27 1.86 30.53
CA ASN A 236 -0.86 2.72 30.91
C ASN A 236 -1.28 3.77 29.84
N MET A 237 -0.82 3.66 28.60
CA MET A 237 -1.32 4.49 27.50
C MET A 237 -2.74 4.07 27.11
N HIS A 238 -3.49 4.92 26.40
CA HIS A 238 -4.88 4.67 26.04
C HIS A 238 -4.99 3.51 25.05
N ASP A 239 -5.01 2.29 25.57
CA ASP A 239 -5.21 1.06 24.84
C ASP A 239 -6.59 0.50 25.13
N MET A 240 -7.54 0.81 24.24
CA MET A 240 -8.91 0.29 24.34
C MET A 240 -9.01 -1.20 23.97
N THR A 241 -7.94 -1.81 23.44
CA THR A 241 -7.94 -3.18 22.91
C THR A 241 -7.30 -4.20 23.86
N GLY A 242 -6.52 -3.76 24.86
CA GLY A 242 -5.76 -4.62 25.76
C GLY A 242 -4.52 -5.27 25.12
N GLN A 243 -4.18 -4.86 23.89
CA GLN A 243 -3.02 -5.34 23.14
C GLN A 243 -1.69 -5.00 23.84
N MET A 244 -1.58 -3.83 24.46
CA MET A 244 -0.41 -3.38 25.22
C MET A 244 -0.17 -4.23 26.45
N ASP A 245 -1.23 -4.51 27.22
CA ASP A 245 -1.13 -5.34 28.42
C ASP A 245 -0.77 -6.78 28.04
N GLY A 246 -1.41 -7.34 27.01
CA GLY A 246 -1.11 -8.69 26.52
C GLY A 246 0.33 -8.86 26.03
N HIS A 247 0.87 -7.87 25.30
CA HIS A 247 2.22 -7.94 24.71
C HIS A 247 3.31 -7.57 25.70
N PHE A 248 3.18 -6.43 26.39
CA PHE A 248 4.28 -5.85 27.18
C PHE A 248 4.30 -6.27 28.65
N ALA A 249 3.20 -6.70 29.26
CA ALA A 249 3.20 -7.16 30.66
C ALA A 249 4.19 -8.31 30.92
N PRO A 250 4.21 -9.40 30.12
CA PRO A 250 5.20 -10.46 30.30
C PRO A 250 6.63 -9.97 30.05
N ILE A 251 6.84 -9.10 29.05
CA ILE A 251 8.17 -8.55 28.73
C ILE A 251 8.71 -7.75 29.93
N LYS A 252 7.88 -6.88 30.52
CA LYS A 252 8.25 -6.09 31.70
C LYS A 252 8.64 -7.01 32.87
N ALA A 253 7.82 -8.01 33.16
CA ALA A 253 8.06 -8.94 34.27
C ALA A 253 9.37 -9.72 34.11
N GLU A 254 9.76 -10.09 32.89
CA GLU A 254 11.04 -10.76 32.65
C GLU A 254 12.23 -9.80 32.75
N LEU A 255 12.12 -8.59 32.19
CA LEU A 255 13.22 -7.61 32.20
C LEU A 255 13.47 -7.03 33.60
N GLU A 256 12.45 -6.87 34.44
CA GLU A 256 12.60 -6.38 35.83
C GLU A 256 13.34 -7.36 36.75
N LYS A 257 13.45 -8.64 36.37
CA LYS A 257 14.24 -9.64 37.11
C LYS A 257 15.74 -9.49 36.88
N LEU A 258 16.14 -8.84 35.79
CA LEU A 258 17.54 -8.64 35.43
C LEU A 258 18.13 -7.47 36.24
N PRO A 259 19.38 -7.59 36.73
CA PRO A 259 20.03 -6.45 37.37
C PRO A 259 20.28 -5.34 36.32
N PRO A 260 20.27 -4.04 36.71
CA PRO A 260 20.46 -2.93 35.76
C PRO A 260 21.78 -2.94 34.98
N SER A 261 22.80 -3.67 35.47
CA SER A 261 24.08 -3.91 34.80
C SER A 261 23.96 -4.81 33.57
N ASP A 262 22.95 -5.69 33.54
CA ASP A 262 22.74 -6.69 32.49
C ASP A 262 21.81 -6.16 31.39
N LEU A 263 21.22 -4.98 31.61
CA LEU A 263 20.42 -4.27 30.62
C LEU A 263 21.30 -3.38 29.75
N THR A 264 21.33 -3.66 28.45
CA THR A 264 22.07 -2.86 27.47
C THR A 264 21.42 -1.48 27.32
N ASP A 265 22.24 -0.42 27.30
CA ASP A 265 21.78 0.93 26.98
C ASP A 265 22.01 1.21 25.48
N LEU A 266 20.94 1.21 24.70
CA LEU A 266 21.04 1.40 23.25
C LEU A 266 21.33 2.84 22.84
N ARG A 267 21.24 3.83 23.75
CA ARG A 267 21.57 5.22 23.43
C ARG A 267 23.03 5.41 23.01
N ASP A 268 23.92 4.53 23.46
CA ASP A 268 25.32 4.54 23.06
C ASP A 268 25.49 4.08 21.59
N SER A 269 24.53 3.32 21.08
CA SER A 269 24.51 2.79 19.72
C SER A 269 23.69 3.64 18.76
N PHE A 270 22.68 4.37 19.24
CA PHE A 270 21.78 5.18 18.42
C PHE A 270 21.59 6.56 19.09
N PRO A 271 22.39 7.57 18.70
CA PRO A 271 22.26 8.93 19.24
C PRO A 271 21.01 9.64 18.74
#